data_AF-A0A9P5T9G0-F1
#
_entry.id   AF-A0A9P5T9G0-F1
#
_cell.length_a   1.000
_cell.length_b   1.000
_cell.length_c   1.000
_cell.angle_alpha   90.00
_cell.angle_beta   90.00
_cell.angle_gamma   90.00
#
_symmetry.space_group_name_H-M   'P 1'
#
loop_
_entity.id
_entity.type
_entity.pdbx_description
1 polymer ?
#
loop_
_entity_poly.entity_id
_entity_poly.type
_entity_poly.pdbx_seq_one_letter_code
_entity_poly.pdbx_strand_id
1 'polypeptide(L)'
;MRLTQIHRLPERLLSTVHRGTAFEYRALALLTKHMSMSLTHVGGSYDGGVDLIGWWWVPSGSRTTHPLDATVKPPGCSIANRRRLRVLAQCKAEKRKMGPAYLRELEGVIYRYANPTSTTTTATPDAKAKQEEPPPIAILVSESAFTRNCLLAAHASPLPFLLVHLPQPPSSSSDSSSSSSSGGGAGTGAAIGAVFGNPALVSAKGVLGGELEIRWERAVPSLASLASPSSSSGVLCGSGRPRLWWQGQPLASWTPDADVDADGAVLNQR
;
A
#
# COMPACT_ATOMS: atom_id res chain seq x y z
N MET A 1 -33.62 17.78 15.47
CA MET A 1 -32.38 17.08 15.07
C MET A 1 -31.40 18.10 14.51
N ARG A 2 -30.37 18.49 15.28
CA ARG A 2 -29.30 19.39 14.80
C ARG A 2 -28.15 18.52 14.31
N LEU A 3 -27.91 18.52 12.99
CA LEU A 3 -26.64 18.02 12.45
C LEU A 3 -25.54 18.97 12.90
N THR A 4 -24.61 18.47 13.71
CA THR A 4 -23.38 19.17 14.05
C THR A 4 -22.48 19.20 12.82
N GLN A 5 -22.32 20.39 12.26
CA GLN A 5 -21.35 20.69 11.22
C GLN A 5 -19.93 20.45 11.78
N ILE A 6 -19.31 19.35 11.37
CA ILE A 6 -17.91 19.06 11.71
C ILE A 6 -17.04 20.06 10.93
N HIS A 7 -16.67 21.16 11.58
CA HIS A 7 -15.65 22.08 11.07
C HIS A 7 -14.32 21.32 11.00
N ARG A 8 -13.89 20.96 9.78
CA ARG A 8 -12.51 20.51 9.54
C ARG A 8 -11.59 21.70 9.84
N LEU A 9 -10.79 21.59 10.91
CA LEU A 9 -9.76 22.58 11.20
C LEU A 9 -8.75 22.64 10.02
N PRO A 10 -8.25 23.83 9.66
CA PRO A 10 -7.21 23.96 8.64
C PRO A 10 -5.99 23.09 8.98
N GLU A 11 -5.49 22.30 8.02
CA GLU A 11 -4.38 21.34 8.24
C GLU A 11 -3.10 21.99 8.81
N ARG A 12 -2.94 23.31 8.66
CA ARG A 12 -1.80 24.07 9.22
C ARG A 12 -1.81 24.18 10.75
N LEU A 13 -2.92 23.88 11.41
CA LEU A 13 -3.05 23.91 12.88
C LEU A 13 -2.89 22.53 13.54
N LEU A 14 -2.76 21.46 12.75
CA LEU A 14 -2.52 20.12 13.29
C LEU A 14 -1.08 20.02 13.78
N SER A 15 -0.89 19.43 14.97
CA SER A 15 0.46 19.10 15.42
C SER A 15 1.10 18.06 14.48
N THR A 16 2.43 17.99 14.47
CA THR A 16 3.19 17.02 13.67
C THR A 16 2.73 15.58 13.94
N VAL A 17 2.44 15.27 15.21
CA VAL A 17 1.90 13.97 15.63
C VAL A 17 0.54 13.72 15.01
N HIS A 18 -0.42 14.64 15.14
CA HIS A 18 -1.75 14.47 14.55
C HIS A 18 -1.71 14.29 13.04
N ARG A 19 -0.83 15.05 12.35
CA ARG A 19 -0.63 14.89 10.90
C ARG A 19 -0.05 13.52 10.55
N GLY A 20 0.97 13.06 11.29
CA GLY A 20 1.58 11.74 11.11
C GLY A 20 0.56 10.62 11.28
N THR A 21 -0.16 10.62 12.41
CA THR A 21 -1.20 9.64 12.71
C THR A 21 -2.33 9.66 11.67
N ALA A 22 -2.79 10.84 11.23
CA ALA A 22 -3.80 10.93 10.18
C ALA A 22 -3.30 10.35 8.84
N PHE A 23 -2.01 10.54 8.52
CA PHE A 23 -1.39 9.96 7.33
C PHE A 23 -1.27 8.44 7.42
N GLU A 24 -0.90 7.89 8.58
CA GLU A 24 -0.85 6.44 8.84
C GLU A 24 -2.22 5.78 8.65
N TYR A 25 -3.29 6.37 9.20
CA TYR A 25 -4.67 5.88 9.00
C TYR A 25 -5.09 5.96 7.53
N ARG A 26 -4.66 6.99 6.81
CA ARG A 26 -4.95 7.12 5.37
C ARG A 26 -4.22 6.05 4.56
N ALA A 27 -2.97 5.75 4.90
CA ALA A 27 -2.19 4.69 4.28
C ALA A 27 -2.84 3.32 4.55
N LEU A 28 -3.21 3.05 5.80
CA LEU A 28 -3.95 1.86 6.21
C LEU A 28 -5.23 1.67 5.38
N ALA A 29 -6.08 2.70 5.33
CA ALA A 29 -7.33 2.65 4.58
C ALA A 29 -7.10 2.38 3.08
N LEU A 30 -6.09 3.00 2.47
CA LEU A 30 -5.77 2.78 1.06
C LEU A 30 -5.30 1.35 0.79
N LEU A 31 -4.39 0.82 1.62
CA LEU A 31 -3.84 -0.53 1.46
C LEU A 31 -4.93 -1.60 1.69
N THR A 32 -5.76 -1.45 2.71
CA THR A 32 -6.86 -2.40 2.96
C THR A 32 -7.92 -2.35 1.87
N LYS A 33 -8.36 -1.14 1.48
CA LYS A 33 -9.46 -0.98 0.51
C LYS A 33 -9.09 -1.40 -0.90
N HIS A 34 -7.83 -1.22 -1.30
CA HIS A 34 -7.43 -1.36 -2.71
C HIS A 34 -6.39 -2.45 -2.98
N MET A 35 -5.68 -2.92 -1.96
CA MET A 35 -4.54 -3.82 -2.13
C MET A 35 -4.74 -5.18 -1.46
N SER A 36 -5.95 -5.56 -1.03
CA SER A 36 -6.21 -6.86 -0.39
C SER A 36 -5.33 -7.13 0.84
N MET A 37 -5.16 -6.13 1.71
CA MET A 37 -4.32 -6.25 2.90
C MET A 37 -5.14 -6.15 4.20
N SER A 38 -4.99 -7.15 5.07
CA SER A 38 -5.47 -7.08 6.47
C SER A 38 -4.31 -6.53 7.31
N LEU A 39 -4.38 -5.25 7.69
CA LEU A 39 -3.31 -4.55 8.41
C LEU A 39 -3.83 -3.99 9.73
N THR A 40 -2.93 -3.91 10.70
CA THR A 40 -3.16 -3.29 12.01
C THR A 40 -2.19 -2.14 12.19
N HIS A 41 -2.71 -0.99 12.64
CA HIS A 41 -1.89 0.14 13.04
C HIS A 41 -1.21 -0.18 14.37
N VAL A 42 0.11 -0.08 14.39
CA VAL A 42 0.97 -0.30 15.57
C VAL A 42 1.88 0.89 15.86
N GLY A 43 1.74 1.97 15.08
CA GLY A 43 2.58 3.15 15.16
C GLY A 43 2.51 3.84 16.53
N GLY A 44 3.66 4.27 17.01
CA GLY A 44 3.79 4.93 18.31
C GLY A 44 5.24 5.10 18.75
N SER A 45 5.45 5.74 19.89
CA SER A 45 6.79 5.79 20.50
C SER A 45 7.28 4.35 20.74
N TYR A 46 8.48 4.02 20.24
CA TYR A 46 9.14 2.71 20.36
C TYR A 46 8.61 1.58 19.46
N ASP A 47 7.93 1.87 18.36
CA ASP A 47 7.44 0.88 17.38
C ASP A 47 8.53 0.20 16.52
N GLY A 48 9.80 0.52 16.76
CA GLY A 48 10.95 -0.04 16.04
C GLY A 48 11.02 0.38 14.57
N GLY A 49 10.27 1.40 14.16
CA GLY A 49 10.22 1.93 12.79
C GLY A 49 9.13 1.31 11.91
N VAL A 50 8.12 0.66 12.50
CA VAL A 50 6.98 0.05 11.80
C VAL A 50 5.68 0.70 12.25
N ASP A 51 4.93 1.26 11.30
CA ASP A 51 3.65 1.92 11.58
C ASP A 51 2.46 0.98 11.36
N LEU A 52 2.55 0.07 10.37
CA LEU A 52 1.51 -0.93 10.07
C LEU A 52 2.13 -2.33 9.93
N ILE A 53 1.42 -3.35 10.42
CA ILE A 53 1.80 -4.76 10.28
C ILE A 53 0.60 -5.61 9.90
N GLY A 54 0.81 -6.67 9.13
CA GLY A 54 -0.26 -7.61 8.84
C GLY A 54 0.04 -8.53 7.67
N TRP A 55 -0.98 -8.76 6.84
CA TRP A 55 -0.98 -9.75 5.78
C TRP A 55 -1.47 -9.16 4.46
N TRP A 56 -0.81 -9.53 3.37
CA TRP A 56 -1.27 -9.29 2.01
C TRP A 56 -1.81 -10.58 1.41
N TRP A 57 -3.09 -10.57 1.03
CA TRP A 57 -3.80 -11.69 0.43
C TRP A 57 -3.69 -11.64 -1.09
N VAL A 58 -2.73 -12.39 -1.62
CA VAL A 58 -2.46 -12.46 -3.06
C VAL A 58 -2.92 -13.80 -3.63
N PRO A 59 -3.31 -13.87 -4.92
CA PRO A 59 -3.58 -15.14 -5.57
C PRO A 59 -2.40 -16.10 -5.41
N SER A 60 -2.70 -17.36 -5.11
CA SER A 60 -1.72 -18.43 -5.17
C SER A 60 -1.44 -18.71 -6.64
N GLY A 61 -0.36 -18.13 -7.16
CA GLY A 61 0.13 -18.51 -8.49
C GLY A 61 0.44 -20.00 -8.53
N SER A 62 0.32 -20.58 -9.72
CA SER A 62 0.78 -21.94 -9.97
C SER A 62 2.31 -21.94 -9.95
N ARG A 63 2.92 -21.93 -8.76
CA ARG A 63 4.27 -22.50 -8.60
C ARG A 63 4.09 -23.98 -8.82
N THR A 64 4.06 -24.39 -10.10
CA THR A 64 4.03 -25.79 -10.50
C THR A 64 5.18 -26.52 -9.83
N THR A 65 4.89 -27.14 -8.69
CA THR A 65 5.67 -28.26 -8.20
C THR A 65 5.38 -29.39 -9.16
N HIS A 66 6.34 -29.68 -10.02
CA HIS A 66 6.37 -30.72 -11.06
C HIS A 66 5.69 -30.41 -12.42
N PRO A 67 6.46 -30.51 -13.54
CA PRO A 67 5.97 -30.26 -14.90
C PRO A 67 5.13 -31.41 -15.50
N LEU A 68 4.55 -32.30 -14.68
CA LEU A 68 3.79 -33.47 -15.16
C LEU A 68 2.26 -33.28 -15.13
N ASP A 69 1.75 -32.20 -14.54
CA ASP A 69 0.29 -32.01 -14.30
C ASP A 69 -0.31 -30.84 -15.12
N ALA A 70 0.26 -30.58 -16.30
CA ALA A 70 -0.13 -29.47 -17.19
C ALA A 70 -1.49 -29.65 -17.89
N THR A 71 -2.26 -30.70 -17.56
CA THR A 71 -3.59 -30.98 -18.14
C THR A 71 -4.73 -30.38 -17.33
N VAL A 72 -4.48 -29.93 -16.10
CA VAL A 72 -5.48 -29.23 -15.29
C VAL A 72 -5.41 -27.74 -15.61
N LYS A 73 -6.46 -27.23 -16.26
CA LYS A 73 -6.67 -25.79 -16.49
C LYS A 73 -6.34 -25.05 -15.18
N PRO A 74 -5.45 -24.04 -15.18
CA PRO A 74 -5.09 -23.35 -13.95
C PRO A 74 -6.39 -22.87 -13.31
N PRO A 75 -6.61 -23.14 -12.00
CA PRO A 75 -7.81 -22.68 -11.34
C PRO A 75 -7.87 -21.17 -11.59
N GLY A 76 -8.98 -20.70 -12.18
CA GLY A 76 -9.23 -19.27 -12.27
C GLY A 76 -9.06 -18.64 -10.88
N CYS A 77 -8.83 -17.33 -10.81
CA CYS A 77 -8.70 -16.63 -9.53
C CYS A 77 -10.02 -16.70 -8.75
N SER A 78 -10.26 -17.80 -8.05
CA SER A 78 -11.31 -17.92 -7.06
C SER A 78 -10.81 -17.31 -5.76
N ILE A 79 -11.70 -16.65 -5.02
CA ILE A 79 -11.42 -16.11 -3.69
C ILE A 79 -10.78 -17.18 -2.79
N ALA A 80 -11.16 -18.45 -2.99
CA ALA A 80 -10.66 -19.59 -2.23
C ALA A 80 -9.18 -19.93 -2.44
N ASN A 81 -8.49 -19.40 -3.46
CA ASN A 81 -7.08 -19.74 -3.75
C ASN A 81 -6.13 -18.55 -3.58
N ARG A 82 -6.21 -17.87 -2.44
CA ARG A 82 -5.24 -16.83 -2.05
C ARG A 82 -4.31 -17.33 -0.96
N ARG A 83 -3.05 -16.90 -1.02
CA ARG A 83 -2.06 -17.05 0.06
C ARG A 83 -1.82 -15.72 0.74
N ARG A 84 -1.37 -15.79 2.00
CA ARG A 84 -0.98 -14.62 2.78
C ARG A 84 0.53 -14.40 2.73
N LEU A 85 0.94 -13.15 2.59
CA LEU A 85 2.33 -12.71 2.67
C LEU A 85 2.48 -11.73 3.81
N ARG A 86 3.51 -11.88 4.65
CA ARG A 86 3.72 -10.99 5.79
C ARG A 86 4.09 -9.60 5.28
N VAL A 87 3.51 -8.56 5.87
CA VAL A 87 3.76 -7.15 5.52
C VAL A 87 4.21 -6.37 6.75
N LEU A 88 5.23 -5.53 6.55
CA LEU A 88 5.67 -4.49 7.47
C LEU A 88 5.70 -3.17 6.72
N ALA A 89 4.99 -2.16 7.20
CA ALA A 89 4.91 -0.87 6.55
C ALA A 89 5.40 0.26 7.45
N GLN A 90 6.12 1.20 6.84
CA GLN A 90 6.50 2.47 7.42
C GLN A 90 5.84 3.60 6.64
N CYS A 91 5.31 4.60 7.35
CA CYS A 91 4.58 5.74 6.84
C CYS A 91 5.36 7.03 7.17
N LYS A 92 5.55 7.90 6.17
CA LYS A 92 6.20 9.21 6.36
C LYS A 92 5.43 10.35 5.72
N ALA A 93 4.97 11.27 6.57
CA ALA A 93 4.24 12.48 6.22
C ALA A 93 5.15 13.71 6.17
N GLU A 94 6.14 13.70 5.28
CA GLU A 94 7.11 14.80 5.16
C GLU A 94 6.93 15.57 3.85
N LYS A 95 7.33 16.85 3.85
CA LYS A 95 7.28 17.70 2.65
C LYS A 95 8.44 17.43 1.69
N ARG A 96 9.60 17.03 2.22
CA ARG A 96 10.82 16.79 1.42
C ARG A 96 10.73 15.42 0.77
N LYS A 97 11.26 15.30 -0.45
CA LYS A 97 11.33 14.03 -1.17
C LYS A 97 12.12 13.00 -0.36
N MET A 98 11.64 11.76 -0.37
CA MET A 98 12.25 10.67 0.40
C MET A 98 13.59 10.23 -0.19
N GLY A 99 14.61 10.22 0.66
CA GLY A 99 15.94 9.69 0.38
C GLY A 99 16.07 8.19 0.67
N PRO A 100 17.23 7.58 0.40
CA PRO A 100 17.49 6.16 0.67
C PRO A 100 17.72 5.83 2.16
N ALA A 101 17.71 6.82 3.06
CA ALA A 101 17.89 6.59 4.49
C ALA A 101 16.77 5.72 5.08
N TYR A 102 15.50 6.13 4.87
CA TYR A 102 14.32 5.37 5.32
C TYR A 102 14.27 3.94 4.76
N LEU A 103 14.73 3.74 3.52
CA LEU A 103 14.87 2.40 2.94
C LEU A 103 15.84 1.56 3.76
N ARG A 104 17.06 2.05 4.01
CA ARG A 104 18.07 1.32 4.80
C ARG A 104 17.63 1.05 6.23
N GLU A 105 16.90 1.98 6.84
CA GLU A 105 16.28 1.77 8.15
C GLU A 105 15.27 0.62 8.11
N LEU A 106 14.36 0.64 7.12
CA LEU A 106 13.36 -0.41 6.93
C LEU A 106 13.98 -1.77 6.54
N GLU A 107 15.08 -1.80 5.79
CA GLU A 107 15.87 -3.03 5.54
C GLU A 107 16.33 -3.64 6.87
N GLY A 108 16.88 -2.83 7.77
CA GLY A 108 17.30 -3.26 9.10
C GLY A 108 16.14 -3.83 9.93
N VAL A 109 14.94 -3.25 9.82
CA VAL A 109 13.73 -3.78 10.45
C VAL A 109 13.38 -5.16 9.89
N ILE A 110 13.35 -5.33 8.56
CA ILE A 110 13.04 -6.61 7.92
C ILE A 110 14.02 -7.70 8.38
N TYR A 111 15.33 -7.41 8.42
CA TYR A 111 16.32 -8.39 8.86
C TYR A 111 16.12 -8.85 10.31
N ARG A 112 15.72 -7.95 11.22
CA ARG A 112 15.37 -8.32 12.61
C ARG A 112 14.11 -9.20 12.68
N TYR A 113 13.12 -8.90 11.85
CA TYR A 113 11.88 -9.69 11.80
C TYR A 113 12.08 -11.07 11.17
N ALA A 114 12.95 -11.19 10.17
CA ALA A 114 13.27 -12.46 9.52
C ALA A 114 14.10 -13.38 10.44
N ASN A 115 14.91 -12.80 11.33
CA ASN A 115 15.75 -13.53 12.29
C ASN A 115 15.36 -13.17 13.73
N PRO A 116 14.20 -13.63 14.24
CA PRO A 116 13.89 -13.45 15.66
C PRO A 116 14.95 -14.20 16.46
N THR A 117 15.84 -13.49 17.15
CA THR A 117 16.78 -14.08 18.10
C THR A 117 15.97 -14.82 19.16
N SER A 118 15.99 -16.15 19.12
CA SER A 118 15.34 -17.04 20.07
C SER A 118 15.78 -16.74 21.51
N THR A 119 15.08 -15.84 22.17
CA THR A 119 15.20 -15.59 23.62
C THR A 119 13.96 -16.13 24.30
N THR A 120 13.71 -17.43 24.15
CA THR A 120 12.80 -18.17 25.04
C THR A 120 13.33 -19.59 25.20
N THR A 121 13.93 -19.82 26.36
CA THR A 121 14.39 -21.11 26.87
C THR A 121 13.20 -22.04 27.10
N THR A 122 12.91 -22.92 26.14
CA THR A 122 12.34 -24.25 26.43
C THR A 122 12.58 -25.15 25.22
N ALA A 123 13.52 -26.08 25.39
CA ALA A 123 13.87 -27.06 24.39
C ALA A 123 12.77 -28.12 24.25
N THR A 124 12.20 -28.22 23.06
CA THR A 124 11.58 -29.46 22.55
C THR A 124 12.15 -29.72 21.16
N PRO A 125 12.92 -30.80 20.96
CA PRO A 125 13.63 -31.08 19.71
C PRO A 125 12.76 -31.92 18.78
N ASP A 126 11.72 -31.33 18.18
CA ASP A 126 11.02 -31.94 17.04
C ASP A 126 11.22 -31.06 15.80
N ALA A 127 12.43 -31.17 15.25
CA ALA A 127 12.85 -30.49 14.03
C ALA A 127 12.20 -31.14 12.79
N LYS A 128 10.91 -30.86 12.57
CA LYS A 128 10.32 -30.97 11.22
C LYS A 128 10.77 -29.75 10.41
N ALA A 129 11.25 -30.01 9.20
CA ALA A 129 11.79 -29.04 8.24
C ALA A 129 11.04 -27.70 8.27
N LYS A 130 11.70 -26.63 8.74
CA LYS A 130 11.20 -25.27 8.60
C LYS A 130 11.02 -25.01 7.10
N GLN A 131 9.78 -25.01 6.61
CA GLN A 131 9.49 -24.37 5.33
C GLN A 131 10.00 -22.93 5.46
N GLU A 132 10.98 -22.54 4.64
CA GLU A 132 11.44 -21.16 4.56
C GLU A 132 10.26 -20.30 4.13
N GLU A 133 9.57 -19.67 5.09
CA GLU A 133 8.60 -18.63 4.78
C GLU A 133 9.33 -17.49 4.06
N PRO A 134 8.74 -16.95 2.98
CA PRO A 134 9.38 -15.84 2.27
C PRO A 134 9.58 -14.65 3.21
N PRO A 135 10.65 -13.86 3.02
CA PRO A 135 10.89 -12.69 3.84
C PRO A 135 9.69 -11.74 3.79
N PRO A 136 9.36 -11.04 4.90
CA PRO A 136 8.27 -10.08 4.91
C PRO A 136 8.45 -9.00 3.84
N ILE A 137 7.34 -8.58 3.25
CA ILE A 137 7.29 -7.47 2.31
C ILE A 137 7.41 -6.16 3.09
N ALA A 138 8.39 -5.34 2.71
CA ALA A 138 8.55 -4.00 3.22
C ALA A 138 7.76 -3.01 2.37
N ILE A 139 6.89 -2.24 3.01
CA ILE A 139 6.13 -1.17 2.37
C ILE A 139 6.58 0.18 2.92
N LEU A 140 7.01 1.09 2.05
CA LEU A 140 7.29 2.47 2.42
C LEU A 140 6.24 3.39 1.80
N VAL A 141 5.36 3.93 2.63
CA VAL A 141 4.31 4.87 2.22
C VAL A 141 4.77 6.29 2.53
N SER A 142 4.83 7.14 1.51
CA SER A 142 5.33 8.51 1.63
C SER A 142 4.33 9.53 1.08
N GLU A 143 4.13 10.62 1.82
CA GLU A 143 3.35 11.76 1.34
C GLU A 143 4.08 12.51 0.22
N SER A 144 5.40 12.59 0.28
CA SER A 144 6.24 13.18 -0.75
C SER A 144 6.74 12.15 -1.76
N ALA A 145 7.13 12.62 -2.94
CA ALA A 145 7.73 11.76 -3.96
C ALA A 145 9.10 11.20 -3.51
N PHE A 146 9.47 10.05 -4.04
CA PHE A 146 10.78 9.46 -3.83
C PHE A 146 11.85 10.12 -4.71
N THR A 147 13.06 10.29 -4.18
CA THR A 147 14.22 10.71 -4.98
C THR A 147 14.66 9.59 -5.93
N ARG A 148 15.37 9.95 -7.01
CA ARG A 148 15.95 8.95 -7.93
C ARG A 148 16.86 7.96 -7.19
N ASN A 149 17.69 8.44 -6.26
CA ASN A 149 18.58 7.60 -5.47
C ASN A 149 17.82 6.62 -4.55
N CYS A 150 16.67 7.05 -4.01
CA CYS A 150 15.78 6.17 -3.25
C CYS A 150 15.23 5.03 -4.14
N LEU A 151 14.70 5.35 -5.31
CA LEU A 151 14.18 4.35 -6.25
C LEU A 151 15.26 3.39 -6.75
N LEU A 152 16.47 3.89 -7.06
CA LEU A 152 17.60 3.05 -7.46
C LEU A 152 18.06 2.13 -6.33
N ALA A 153 18.10 2.62 -5.09
CA ALA A 153 18.42 1.79 -3.93
C ALA A 153 17.37 0.69 -3.71
N ALA A 154 16.08 1.02 -3.76
CA ALA A 154 15.01 0.03 -3.68
C ALA A 154 15.10 -1.01 -4.80
N HIS A 155 15.39 -0.58 -6.03
CA HIS A 155 15.56 -1.47 -7.18
C HIS A 155 16.72 -2.45 -7.00
N ALA A 156 17.83 -2.00 -6.41
CA ALA A 156 19.02 -2.81 -6.16
C ALA A 156 18.89 -3.71 -4.92
N SER A 157 17.94 -3.44 -4.03
CA SER A 157 17.75 -4.22 -2.79
C SER A 157 17.27 -5.64 -3.09
N PRO A 158 17.82 -6.66 -2.41
CA PRO A 158 17.35 -8.04 -2.53
C PRO A 158 16.05 -8.29 -1.76
N LEU A 159 15.61 -7.35 -0.92
CA LEU A 159 14.39 -7.48 -0.11
C LEU A 159 13.16 -7.04 -0.91
N PRO A 160 11.99 -7.68 -0.72
CA PRO A 160 10.77 -7.32 -1.45
C PRO A 160 10.21 -5.98 -0.96
N PHE A 161 10.41 -4.93 -1.75
CA PHE A 161 9.97 -3.56 -1.45
C PHE A 161 8.80 -3.10 -2.31
N LEU A 162 7.83 -2.46 -1.65
CA LEU A 162 6.76 -1.68 -2.28
C LEU A 162 6.80 -0.23 -1.79
N LEU A 163 7.08 0.70 -2.70
CA LEU A 163 7.10 2.13 -2.42
C LEU A 163 5.78 2.73 -2.92
N VAL A 164 5.07 3.43 -2.03
CA VAL A 164 3.77 4.04 -2.32
C VAL A 164 3.87 5.54 -2.09
N HIS A 165 3.75 6.32 -3.16
CA HIS A 165 3.63 7.77 -3.08
C HIS A 165 2.14 8.13 -2.98
N LEU A 166 1.74 8.64 -1.81
CA LEU A 166 0.38 9.00 -1.47
C LEU A 166 0.29 10.50 -1.16
N PRO A 167 0.25 11.37 -2.20
CA PRO A 167 0.22 12.82 -2.00
C PRO A 167 -1.04 13.25 -1.26
N GLN A 168 -1.01 14.41 -0.60
CA GLN A 168 -2.19 14.98 0.05
C GLN A 168 -3.34 15.10 -0.95
N PRO A 169 -4.59 14.82 -0.54
CA PRO A 169 -5.73 15.11 -1.39
C PRO A 169 -5.74 16.62 -1.68
N PRO A 170 -6.15 17.05 -2.89
CA PRO A 170 -6.27 18.48 -3.16
C PRO A 170 -7.26 19.07 -2.16
N SER A 171 -6.77 19.96 -1.30
CA SER A 171 -7.63 20.71 -0.39
C SER A 171 -8.63 21.49 -1.22
N SER A 172 -9.92 21.41 -0.88
CA SER A 172 -10.97 22.25 -1.47
C SER A 172 -10.83 23.74 -1.12
N SER A 173 -9.67 24.15 -0.60
CA SER A 173 -9.29 25.54 -0.36
C SER A 173 -8.30 25.97 -1.43
N SER A 174 -8.80 26.79 -2.34
CA SER A 174 -8.06 27.72 -3.17
C SER A 174 -7.21 28.66 -2.31
N ASP A 175 -6.07 28.17 -1.82
CA ASP A 175 -5.06 29.01 -1.20
C ASP A 175 -4.02 29.38 -2.26
N SER A 176 -4.30 30.47 -2.95
CA SER A 176 -3.33 31.26 -3.69
C SER A 176 -2.29 31.83 -2.72
N SER A 177 -1.30 31.03 -2.34
CA SER A 177 -0.07 31.53 -1.74
C SER A 177 1.11 31.14 -2.61
N SER A 178 1.47 32.07 -3.49
CA SER A 178 2.71 32.10 -4.25
C SER A 178 3.91 32.00 -3.30
N SER A 179 4.52 30.82 -3.20
CA SER A 179 5.90 30.68 -2.76
C SER A 179 6.76 30.44 -3.99
N SER A 180 7.44 31.50 -4.41
CA SER A 180 8.54 31.49 -5.36
C SER A 180 9.66 30.56 -4.89
N SER A 181 9.80 29.42 -5.55
CA SER A 181 11.06 28.69 -5.62
C SER A 181 11.31 28.31 -7.07
N SER A 182 12.24 29.04 -7.68
CA SER A 182 12.80 28.87 -9.00
C SER A 182 13.23 27.44 -9.31
N GLY A 183 12.72 26.89 -10.43
CA GLY A 183 13.31 25.75 -11.12
C GLY A 183 12.32 24.67 -11.55
N GLY A 184 11.81 24.78 -12.79
CA GLY A 184 11.18 23.68 -13.54
C GLY A 184 9.65 23.68 -13.52
N GLY A 185 9.04 24.20 -14.59
CA GLY A 185 7.60 24.26 -14.74
C GLY A 185 6.91 22.89 -14.82
N ALA A 186 5.80 22.77 -14.12
CA ALA A 186 4.67 21.91 -14.47
C ALA A 186 3.46 22.48 -13.72
N GLY A 187 2.33 22.65 -14.42
CA GLY A 187 1.17 23.39 -13.94
C GLY A 187 0.56 22.87 -12.63
N THR A 188 -0.43 23.62 -12.15
CA THR A 188 -1.32 23.35 -11.01
C THR A 188 -2.17 22.07 -11.20
N GLY A 189 -1.50 20.95 -11.47
CA GLY A 189 -2.09 19.61 -11.52
C GLY A 189 -2.11 19.01 -10.13
N ALA A 190 -3.24 18.41 -9.75
CA ALA A 190 -3.36 17.63 -8.53
C ALA A 190 -2.19 16.64 -8.41
N ALA A 191 -1.52 16.63 -7.27
CA ALA A 191 -0.34 15.80 -7.05
C ALA A 191 -0.68 14.32 -7.30
N ILE A 192 0.16 13.69 -8.11
CA ILE A 192 -0.07 12.39 -8.68
C ILE A 192 0.49 11.30 -7.76
N GLY A 193 -0.38 10.41 -7.29
CA GLY A 193 0.06 9.21 -6.59
C GLY A 193 0.77 8.22 -7.52
N ALA A 194 1.65 7.43 -6.95
CA ALA A 194 2.46 6.46 -7.68
C ALA A 194 2.77 5.24 -6.81
N VAL A 195 3.09 4.12 -7.48
CA VAL A 195 3.50 2.88 -6.84
C VAL A 195 4.71 2.32 -7.57
N PHE A 196 5.67 1.79 -6.81
CA PHE A 196 6.88 1.18 -7.33
C PHE A 196 7.17 -0.09 -6.56
N GLY A 197 7.15 -1.24 -7.23
CA GLY A 197 7.61 -2.51 -6.68
C GLY A 197 8.99 -2.85 -7.25
N ASN A 198 9.92 -3.28 -6.42
CA ASN A 198 11.25 -3.66 -6.88
C ASN A 198 11.28 -5.10 -7.47
N PRO A 199 12.36 -5.50 -8.16
CA PRO A 199 12.44 -6.83 -8.80
C PRO A 199 12.25 -8.00 -7.81
N ALA A 200 12.73 -7.87 -6.57
CA ALA A 200 12.53 -8.89 -5.53
C ALA A 200 11.04 -9.10 -5.18
N LEU A 201 10.21 -8.08 -5.37
CA LEU A 201 8.77 -8.17 -5.20
C LEU A 201 8.08 -8.63 -6.49
N VAL A 202 8.25 -7.89 -7.60
CA VAL A 202 7.35 -7.99 -8.78
C VAL A 202 7.89 -8.81 -9.94
N SER A 203 9.16 -9.21 -9.96
CA SER A 203 9.68 -10.00 -11.09
C SER A 203 9.14 -11.43 -11.10
N ALA A 204 9.35 -12.16 -12.21
CA ALA A 204 9.00 -13.58 -12.31
C ALA A 204 9.66 -14.45 -11.23
N LYS A 205 10.83 -14.04 -10.71
CA LYS A 205 11.53 -14.70 -9.60
C LYS A 205 11.23 -14.05 -8.24
N GLY A 206 10.49 -12.94 -8.24
CA GLY A 206 10.13 -12.20 -7.04
C GLY A 206 9.00 -12.87 -6.27
N VAL A 207 8.70 -12.32 -5.09
CA VAL A 207 7.70 -12.88 -4.18
C VAL A 207 6.33 -12.98 -4.87
N LEU A 208 5.97 -12.07 -5.76
CA LEU A 208 4.69 -12.06 -6.48
C LEU A 208 4.69 -12.88 -7.79
N GLY A 209 5.82 -13.44 -8.21
CA GLY A 209 5.92 -14.33 -9.36
C GLY A 209 5.70 -13.68 -10.73
N GLY A 210 5.67 -12.35 -10.83
CA GLY A 210 5.45 -11.62 -12.09
C GLY A 210 4.03 -11.68 -12.66
N GLU A 211 3.13 -12.42 -12.02
CA GLU A 211 1.73 -12.57 -12.43
C GLU A 211 0.82 -11.50 -11.79
N LEU A 212 1.19 -11.03 -10.59
CA LEU A 212 0.51 -9.95 -9.89
C LEU A 212 1.20 -8.61 -10.18
N GLU A 213 0.48 -7.72 -10.83
CA GLU A 213 0.89 -6.35 -11.10
C GLU A 213 0.14 -5.37 -10.20
N ILE A 214 0.78 -4.23 -9.95
CA ILE A 214 0.19 -3.13 -9.18
C ILE A 214 0.19 -1.91 -10.09
N ARG A 215 -1.00 -1.41 -10.43
CA ARG A 215 -1.16 -0.28 -11.36
C ARG A 215 -1.86 0.87 -10.66
N TRP A 216 -1.42 2.10 -10.95
CA TRP A 216 -2.10 3.30 -10.46
C TRP A 216 -3.14 3.76 -11.48
N GLU A 217 -4.41 3.43 -11.25
CA GLU A 217 -5.52 3.76 -12.15
C GLU A 217 -6.02 5.18 -11.95
N ARG A 218 -6.59 5.77 -13.01
CA ARG A 218 -7.20 7.11 -12.97
C ARG A 218 -8.44 7.16 -13.84
N ALA A 219 -9.41 7.94 -13.39
CA ALA A 219 -10.50 8.35 -14.25
C ALA A 219 -9.97 9.39 -15.25
N VAL A 220 -10.14 9.10 -16.54
CA VAL A 220 -9.98 10.10 -17.60
C VAL A 220 -11.31 10.85 -17.69
N PRO A 221 -11.33 12.19 -17.66
CA PRO A 221 -12.55 12.96 -17.88
C PRO A 221 -13.17 12.56 -19.23
N SER A 222 -14.45 12.22 -19.24
CA SER A 222 -15.17 11.96 -20.49
C SER A 222 -15.29 13.26 -21.29
N LEU A 223 -15.23 13.19 -22.63
CA LEU A 223 -15.50 14.33 -23.51
C LEU A 223 -16.87 14.99 -23.19
N ALA A 224 -17.84 14.22 -22.70
CA ALA A 224 -19.14 14.73 -22.25
C ALA A 224 -19.05 15.65 -21.02
N SER A 225 -18.07 15.43 -20.11
CA SER A 225 -17.90 16.30 -18.93
C SER A 225 -17.18 17.61 -19.26
N LEU A 226 -16.54 17.71 -20.43
CA LEU A 226 -15.93 18.96 -20.92
C LEU A 226 -16.95 19.87 -21.61
N ALA A 227 -18.09 19.33 -22.06
CA ALA A 227 -19.14 20.06 -22.78
C ALA A 227 -20.14 20.79 -21.86
N SER A 228 -20.08 20.60 -20.54
CA SER A 228 -20.92 21.29 -19.56
C SER A 228 -20.07 22.10 -18.56
N PRO A 229 -19.66 23.33 -18.90
CA PRO A 229 -18.84 24.17 -18.03
C PRO A 229 -19.64 24.89 -16.93
N SER A 230 -20.93 24.57 -16.74
CA SER A 230 -21.83 25.30 -15.85
C SER A 230 -21.86 24.82 -14.39
N SER A 231 -21.03 23.85 -14.01
CA SER A 231 -20.79 23.53 -12.60
C SER A 231 -19.36 23.92 -12.23
N SER A 232 -19.22 24.90 -11.34
CA SER A 232 -17.98 25.40 -10.73
C SER A 232 -17.15 24.36 -9.96
N SER A 233 -17.48 23.07 -10.08
CA SER A 233 -16.61 21.97 -9.68
C SER A 233 -15.73 21.62 -10.87
N GLY A 234 -14.67 22.41 -11.11
CA GLY A 234 -13.65 22.09 -12.10
C GLY A 234 -13.27 20.63 -11.98
N VAL A 235 -13.54 19.85 -13.03
CA VAL A 235 -13.23 18.42 -13.11
C VAL A 235 -11.72 18.28 -13.18
N LEU A 236 -11.06 18.48 -12.04
CA LEU A 236 -9.69 18.10 -11.83
C LEU A 236 -9.68 16.58 -11.89
N CYS A 237 -8.91 16.04 -12.83
CA CYS A 237 -8.50 14.64 -12.95
C CYS A 237 -8.17 14.07 -11.54
N GLY A 238 -9.18 13.50 -10.89
CA GLY A 238 -9.30 13.59 -9.43
C GLY A 238 -9.34 12.23 -8.77
N SER A 239 -8.31 11.93 -7.98
CA SER A 239 -8.07 10.69 -7.24
C SER A 239 -7.83 9.45 -8.11
N GLY A 240 -6.56 9.26 -8.49
CA GLY A 240 -6.10 7.93 -8.87
C GLY A 240 -5.99 7.02 -7.66
N ARG A 241 -6.07 5.71 -7.87
CA ARG A 241 -5.94 4.70 -6.82
C ARG A 241 -5.07 3.55 -7.30
N PRO A 242 -4.32 2.88 -6.42
CA PRO A 242 -3.69 1.63 -6.79
C PRO A 242 -4.77 0.57 -7.03
N ARG A 243 -4.51 -0.37 -7.94
CA ARG A 243 -5.30 -1.57 -8.14
C ARG A 243 -4.39 -2.74 -8.45
N LEU A 244 -4.79 -3.90 -7.94
CA LEU A 244 -4.15 -5.16 -8.26
C LEU A 244 -4.64 -5.66 -9.63
N TRP A 245 -3.72 -6.20 -10.40
CA TRP A 245 -3.99 -6.86 -11.67
C TRP A 245 -3.34 -8.24 -11.64
N TRP A 246 -4.10 -9.28 -11.97
CA TRP A 246 -3.63 -10.66 -12.01
C TRP A 246 -3.77 -11.18 -13.43
N GLN A 247 -2.65 -11.60 -14.03
CA GLN A 247 -2.64 -12.14 -15.41
C GLN A 247 -3.34 -11.21 -16.41
N GLY A 248 -3.08 -9.91 -16.30
CA GLY A 248 -3.65 -8.88 -17.18
C GLY A 248 -5.13 -8.55 -16.93
N GLN A 249 -5.75 -9.09 -15.87
CA GLN A 249 -7.12 -8.75 -15.47
C GLN A 249 -7.17 -8.00 -14.14
N PRO A 250 -8.08 -7.03 -13.97
CA PRO A 250 -8.20 -6.31 -12.72
C PRO A 250 -8.69 -7.25 -11.61
N LEU A 251 -7.98 -7.27 -10.49
CA LEU A 251 -8.33 -8.07 -9.32
C LEU A 251 -9.10 -7.22 -8.31
N ALA A 252 -10.25 -7.71 -7.86
CA ALA A 252 -11.01 -7.07 -6.79
C ALA A 252 -10.25 -7.17 -5.45
N SER A 253 -10.29 -6.10 -4.66
CA SER A 253 -9.76 -6.15 -3.29
C SER A 253 -10.59 -7.10 -2.45
N TRP A 254 -9.93 -7.97 -1.70
CA TRP A 254 -10.59 -8.92 -0.80
C TRP A 254 -9.68 -9.22 0.40
N THR A 255 -10.30 -9.41 1.56
CA THR A 255 -9.67 -9.83 2.81
C THR A 255 -10.62 -10.81 3.51
N PRO A 256 -10.12 -11.79 4.30
CA PRO A 256 -10.99 -12.73 5.01
C PRO A 256 -12.01 -12.04 5.93
N ASP A 257 -11.62 -10.92 6.52
CA ASP A 257 -12.49 -10.12 7.40
C ASP A 257 -13.77 -9.64 6.69
N ALA A 258 -13.72 -9.45 5.37
CA ALA A 258 -14.87 -9.00 4.58
C ALA A 258 -15.95 -10.09 4.40
N ASP A 259 -15.56 -11.38 4.44
CA ASP A 259 -16.51 -12.49 4.31
C ASP A 259 -17.25 -12.73 5.63
N VAL A 260 -16.57 -12.52 6.78
CA VAL A 260 -17.18 -12.64 8.11
C VAL A 260 -18.31 -11.62 8.30
N ASP A 261 -18.12 -10.39 7.80
CA ASP A 261 -19.14 -9.34 7.85
C ASP A 261 -20.34 -9.64 6.92
N ALA A 262 -20.13 -10.37 5.82
CA ALA A 262 -21.18 -10.75 4.88
C ALA A 262 -22.09 -11.87 5.41
N ASP A 263 -21.51 -12.87 6.09
CA ASP A 263 -22.27 -13.98 6.69
C ASP A 263 -22.85 -13.63 8.08
N GLY A 264 -22.27 -12.65 8.78
CA GLY A 264 -22.73 -12.18 10.10
C GLY A 264 -24.03 -11.36 10.07
N ALA A 265 -24.49 -10.91 8.91
CA ALA A 265 -25.70 -10.09 8.78
C ALA A 265 -27.03 -10.90 8.78
N VAL A 266 -26.98 -12.24 8.88
CA VAL A 266 -28.17 -13.11 8.80
C VAL A 266 -28.68 -13.59 10.17
N LEU A 267 -27.96 -13.34 11.27
CA LEU A 267 -28.40 -13.74 12.62
C LEU A 267 -28.70 -12.52 13.51
N ASN A 268 -29.83 -11.84 13.25
CA ASN A 268 -30.61 -11.13 14.27
C ASN A 268 -31.98 -10.71 13.72
N GLN A 269 -32.81 -11.69 13.40
CA GLN A 269 -34.27 -11.57 13.44
C GLN A 269 -34.85 -12.86 14.01
N ARG A 270 -34.89 -12.96 15.33
CA ARG A 270 -35.90 -13.71 16.09
C ARG A 270 -36.20 -12.98 17.37
#